data_AF-A0A2D6TMN0-F1
#
_entry.id   AF-A0A2D6TMN0-F1
#
_cell.length_a   1.000
_cell.length_b   1.000
_cell.length_c   1.000
_cell.angle_alpha   90.00
_cell.angle_beta   90.00
_cell.angle_gamma   90.00
#
_symmetry.space_group_name_H-M   'P 1'
#
loop_
_entity.id
_entity.type
_entity.pdbx_description
1 polymer ?
#
loop_
_entity_poly.entity_id
_entity_poly.type
_entity_poly.pdbx_seq_one_letter_code
_entity_poly.pdbx_strand_id
1 'polypeptide(L)'
;MKTKTQKPSFKETIGITTIDLDNGLQFNAQRIGPTNFKGLREADYGKGFKMATMPELTSLIYASLENKDYSTAKQIIKTLKENWIRGNTGILYTPEGMYVQDNPKLKDGRVSMDEKTLKNRLSKDENGISYSKDKNIRFTPYGFKTEKQTSLELSNNKGLITLVNGEENAQNLAKSSEHYKIKPYFWALTKVESPQTRVAGLCSCDFGDRLGVDADGCEGFDVRCSFGVSRNARSAASKK
;
A
#
# COMPACT_ATOMS: atom_id res chain seq x y z
N MET A 1 -3.62 -26.91 8.71
CA MET A 1 -4.44 -26.11 9.66
C MET A 1 -4.69 -24.74 9.04
N LYS A 2 -5.95 -24.37 8.74
CA LYS A 2 -6.30 -23.01 8.27
C LYS A 2 -6.40 -22.09 9.48
N THR A 3 -5.46 -21.17 9.64
CA THR A 3 -5.56 -20.09 10.63
C THR A 3 -6.75 -19.19 10.25
N LYS A 4 -7.76 -19.13 11.13
CA LYS A 4 -8.91 -18.23 10.98
C LYS A 4 -8.40 -16.79 11.18
N THR A 5 -8.24 -16.03 10.09
CA THR A 5 -7.95 -14.60 10.20
C THR A 5 -9.13 -13.90 10.87
N GLN A 6 -8.90 -13.20 11.97
CA GLN A 6 -9.92 -12.43 12.67
C GLN A 6 -10.39 -11.24 11.81
N LYS A 7 -11.70 -10.99 11.78
CA LYS A 7 -12.27 -9.81 11.09
C LYS A 7 -11.85 -8.53 11.83
N PRO A 8 -11.33 -7.51 11.14
CA PRO A 8 -10.95 -6.25 11.77
C PRO A 8 -12.18 -5.42 12.19
N SER A 9 -12.15 -4.83 13.39
CA SER A 9 -13.11 -3.89 13.95
C SER A 9 -12.51 -2.48 14.10
N PHE A 10 -13.35 -1.45 14.27
CA PHE A 10 -12.88 -0.10 14.60
C PHE A 10 -13.83 0.73 15.48
N LYS A 11 -13.29 1.80 16.08
CA LYS A 11 -14.00 2.79 16.90
C LYS A 11 -13.81 4.22 16.36
N GLU A 12 -14.86 5.03 16.38
CA GLU A 12 -14.83 6.45 15.96
C GLU A 12 -14.74 7.38 17.19
N THR A 13 -13.90 8.41 17.12
CA THR A 13 -13.78 9.47 18.14
C THR A 13 -14.09 10.83 17.51
N ILE A 14 -14.99 11.61 18.12
CA ILE A 14 -15.51 12.86 17.55
C ILE A 14 -14.62 14.03 18.00
N GLY A 15 -13.85 14.58 17.06
CA GLY A 15 -12.96 15.75 17.25
C GLY A 15 -11.87 15.81 16.17
N ILE A 16 -11.40 14.63 15.78
CA ILE A 16 -10.69 14.29 14.54
C ILE A 16 -11.23 12.89 14.24
N THR A 17 -11.83 12.67 13.07
CA THR A 17 -12.41 11.36 12.77
C THR A 17 -11.29 10.33 12.64
N THR A 18 -10.96 9.67 13.75
CA THR A 18 -9.95 8.62 13.79
C THR A 18 -10.59 7.26 13.60
N ILE A 19 -9.84 6.35 12.99
CA ILE A 19 -10.19 4.94 12.85
C ILE A 19 -9.09 4.14 13.51
N ASP A 20 -9.42 3.49 14.63
CA ASP A 20 -8.54 2.54 15.31
C ASP A 20 -8.79 1.14 14.76
N LEU A 21 -7.77 0.51 14.18
CA LEU A 21 -7.84 -0.88 13.71
C LEU A 21 -7.34 -1.84 14.78
N ASP A 22 -7.88 -3.06 14.80
CA ASP A 22 -7.47 -4.12 15.73
C ASP A 22 -5.97 -4.47 15.69
N ASN A 23 -5.28 -4.18 14.59
CA ASN A 23 -3.84 -4.38 14.45
C ASN A 23 -3.00 -3.25 15.09
N GLY A 24 -3.63 -2.32 15.82
CA GLY A 24 -2.98 -1.21 16.52
C GLY A 24 -2.66 0.00 15.65
N LEU A 25 -3.05 -0.02 14.36
CA LEU A 25 -2.97 1.15 13.51
C LEU A 25 -4.12 2.11 13.81
N GLN A 26 -3.80 3.40 13.90
CA GLN A 26 -4.79 4.46 14.02
C GLN A 26 -4.67 5.39 12.82
N PHE A 27 -5.77 5.64 12.11
CA PHE A 27 -5.82 6.51 10.95
C PHE A 27 -6.58 7.78 11.23
N ASN A 28 -6.18 8.87 10.58
CA ASN A 28 -7.03 10.03 10.37
C ASN A 28 -7.84 9.78 9.09
N ALA A 29 -9.16 9.66 9.21
CA ALA A 29 -10.07 9.40 8.10
C ALA A 29 -10.24 10.60 7.15
N GLN A 30 -9.68 11.77 7.51
CA GLN A 30 -9.66 12.92 6.62
C GLN A 30 -8.79 12.63 5.39
N ARG A 31 -9.41 12.71 4.21
CA ARG A 31 -8.72 12.64 2.93
C ARG A 31 -7.82 13.87 2.74
N ILE A 32 -6.56 13.63 2.37
CA ILE A 32 -5.61 14.67 1.92
C ILE A 32 -5.38 14.53 0.41
N GLY A 33 -5.29 15.66 -0.30
CA GLY A 33 -5.26 15.74 -1.77
C GLY A 33 -6.61 16.15 -2.39
N PRO A 34 -6.72 16.18 -3.74
CA PRO A 34 -5.76 15.63 -4.70
C PRO A 34 -4.50 16.50 -4.90
N THR A 35 -3.34 15.86 -5.04
CA THR A 35 -2.05 16.49 -5.42
C THR A 35 -1.04 15.40 -5.84
N ASN A 36 0.13 15.77 -6.36
CA ASN A 36 1.24 14.84 -6.64
C ASN A 36 1.87 14.24 -5.37
N PHE A 37 2.80 13.28 -5.57
CA PHE A 37 3.47 12.57 -4.48
C PHE A 37 4.21 13.50 -3.51
N LYS A 38 4.90 14.53 -4.02
CA LYS A 38 5.60 15.52 -3.20
C LYS A 38 4.61 16.26 -2.30
N GLY A 39 3.52 16.77 -2.87
CA GLY A 39 2.47 17.46 -2.13
C GLY A 39 1.84 16.58 -1.05
N LEU A 40 1.60 15.31 -1.34
CA LEU A 40 1.13 14.36 -0.32
C LEU A 40 2.19 14.12 0.77
N ARG A 41 3.47 14.02 0.40
CA ARG A 41 4.54 13.77 1.37
C ARG A 41 4.76 14.92 2.36
N GLU A 42 4.52 16.15 1.91
CA GLU A 42 4.72 17.40 2.64
C GLU A 42 3.44 17.92 3.33
N ALA A 43 2.28 17.32 3.05
CA ALA A 43 1.01 17.75 3.60
C ALA A 43 0.89 17.53 5.12
N ASP A 44 0.04 18.34 5.76
CA ASP A 44 -0.37 18.14 7.15
C ASP A 44 -1.49 17.10 7.24
N TYR A 45 -1.20 15.97 7.88
CA TYR A 45 -2.16 14.90 8.18
C TYR A 45 -2.81 15.05 9.57
N GLY A 46 -2.51 16.14 10.27
CA GLY A 46 -2.85 16.35 11.67
C GLY A 46 -1.70 15.98 12.62
N LYS A 47 -1.72 16.60 13.80
CA LYS A 47 -0.70 16.40 14.84
C LYS A 47 -0.55 14.91 15.19
N GLY A 48 0.66 14.37 15.04
CA GLY A 48 0.97 12.98 15.35
C GLY A 48 0.71 11.99 14.21
N PHE A 49 0.22 12.43 13.06
CA PHE A 49 0.00 11.59 11.88
C PHE A 49 1.10 11.79 10.82
N LYS A 50 1.23 10.83 9.91
CA LYS A 50 2.07 10.85 8.71
C LYS A 50 1.29 10.28 7.52
N MET A 51 1.75 10.54 6.29
CA MET A 51 1.26 9.82 5.13
C MET A 51 1.42 8.30 5.33
N ALA A 52 0.33 7.55 5.16
CA ALA A 52 0.33 6.10 5.27
C ALA A 52 1.15 5.43 4.16
N THR A 53 1.85 4.34 4.46
CA THR A 53 2.54 3.45 3.51
C THR A 53 1.54 2.49 2.87
N MET A 54 1.94 1.75 1.84
CA MET A 54 1.06 0.76 1.22
C MET A 54 0.59 -0.38 2.14
N PRO A 55 1.45 -0.97 2.99
CA PRO A 55 0.99 -1.93 4.00
C PRO A 55 -0.09 -1.35 4.93
N GLU A 56 0.08 -0.09 5.36
CA GLU A 56 -0.87 0.60 6.24
C GLU A 56 -2.20 0.87 5.51
N LEU A 57 -2.15 1.40 4.29
CA LEU A 57 -3.34 1.64 3.46
C LEU A 57 -4.10 0.34 3.15
N THR A 58 -3.39 -0.76 2.91
CA THR A 58 -4.00 -2.08 2.71
C THR A 58 -4.91 -2.45 3.88
N SER A 59 -4.43 -2.23 5.12
CA SER A 59 -5.20 -2.49 6.33
C SER A 59 -6.43 -1.58 6.42
N LEU A 60 -6.26 -0.28 6.13
CA LEU A 60 -7.35 0.70 6.13
C LEU A 60 -8.45 0.36 5.12
N ILE A 61 -8.06 0.03 3.87
CA ILE A 61 -9.00 -0.30 2.80
C ILE A 61 -9.76 -1.59 3.13
N TYR A 62 -9.05 -2.62 3.59
CA TYR A 62 -9.69 -3.88 3.96
C TYR A 62 -10.71 -3.67 5.08
N ALA A 63 -10.30 -3.00 6.17
CA ALA A 63 -11.19 -2.71 7.29
C ALA A 63 -12.40 -1.88 6.87
N SER A 64 -12.22 -0.88 6.01
CA SER A 64 -13.32 -0.04 5.51
C SER A 64 -14.32 -0.85 4.68
N LEU A 65 -13.84 -1.74 3.81
CA LEU A 65 -14.70 -2.59 2.97
C LEU A 65 -15.46 -3.65 3.76
N GLU A 66 -14.92 -4.14 4.87
CA GLU A 66 -15.63 -5.05 5.79
C GLU A 66 -16.69 -4.33 6.64
N ASN A 67 -16.59 -3.02 6.81
CA ASN A 67 -17.39 -2.23 7.74
C ASN A 67 -18.13 -1.08 7.01
N LYS A 68 -18.80 -1.40 5.89
CA LYS A 68 -19.39 -0.41 4.96
C LYS A 68 -20.50 0.45 5.55
N ASP A 69 -21.07 0.10 6.71
CA ASP A 69 -22.21 0.81 7.28
C ASP A 69 -21.82 2.11 7.99
N TYR A 70 -20.58 2.20 8.46
CA TYR A 70 -20.03 3.39 9.12
C TYR A 70 -19.76 4.52 8.12
N SER A 71 -20.07 5.75 8.53
CA SER A 71 -19.87 6.98 7.74
C SER A 71 -18.41 7.14 7.28
N THR A 72 -17.47 6.88 8.18
CA THR A 72 -16.02 7.01 7.95
C THR A 72 -15.51 6.02 6.90
N ALA A 73 -15.93 4.75 7.02
CA ALA A 73 -15.65 3.71 6.03
C ALA A 73 -16.24 4.07 4.65
N LYS A 74 -17.47 4.59 4.60
CA LYS A 74 -18.09 5.06 3.35
C LYS A 74 -17.28 6.16 2.68
N GLN A 75 -16.70 7.10 3.45
CA GLN A 75 -15.85 8.15 2.89
C GLN A 75 -14.54 7.61 2.31
N ILE A 76 -13.92 6.63 2.96
CA ILE A 76 -12.70 5.97 2.46
C ILE A 76 -13.01 5.19 1.18
N ILE A 77 -14.09 4.41 1.18
CA ILE A 77 -14.54 3.65 0.00
C ILE A 77 -14.87 4.59 -1.16
N LYS A 78 -15.56 5.71 -0.88
CA LYS A 78 -15.84 6.75 -1.88
C LYS A 78 -14.54 7.31 -2.45
N THR A 79 -13.57 7.63 -1.59
CA THR A 79 -12.26 8.11 -2.02
C THR A 79 -11.55 7.10 -2.92
N LEU A 80 -11.57 5.81 -2.55
CA LEU A 80 -10.98 4.74 -3.35
C LEU A 80 -11.65 4.62 -4.74
N LYS A 81 -12.97 4.85 -4.82
CA LYS A 81 -13.72 4.84 -6.10
C LYS A 81 -13.43 6.03 -7.00
N GLU A 82 -13.27 7.21 -6.41
CA GLU A 82 -13.16 8.46 -7.17
C GLU A 82 -11.70 8.86 -7.43
N ASN A 83 -10.75 8.32 -6.66
CA ASN A 83 -9.36 8.75 -6.66
C ASN A 83 -8.41 7.57 -6.52
N TRP A 84 -7.15 7.79 -6.89
CA TRP A 84 -6.07 6.87 -6.56
C TRP A 84 -5.47 7.27 -5.22
N ILE A 85 -5.49 6.35 -4.27
CA ILE A 85 -4.94 6.51 -2.94
C ILE A 85 -3.47 6.08 -2.98
N ARG A 86 -2.56 7.04 -2.79
CA ARG A 86 -1.11 6.81 -2.78
C ARG A 86 -0.62 6.46 -1.39
N GLY A 87 0.22 5.42 -1.32
CA GLY A 87 1.01 5.11 -0.15
C GLY A 87 2.36 5.82 -0.20
N ASN A 88 2.95 6.12 0.95
CA ASN A 88 4.32 6.59 1.11
C ASN A 88 5.31 5.42 0.90
N THR A 89 5.26 4.83 -0.28
CA THR A 89 6.02 3.65 -0.67
C THR A 89 6.53 3.87 -2.09
N GLY A 90 7.86 3.94 -2.22
CA GLY A 90 8.56 4.06 -3.48
C GLY A 90 8.94 2.68 -4.03
N ILE A 91 9.09 2.63 -5.35
CA ILE A 91 9.44 1.42 -6.08
C ILE A 91 10.57 1.79 -7.04
N LEU A 92 11.64 0.99 -7.04
CA LEU A 92 12.69 1.07 -8.04
C LEU A 92 12.69 -0.24 -8.84
N TYR A 93 12.21 -0.17 -10.07
CA TYR A 93 12.41 -1.23 -11.04
C TYR A 93 13.83 -1.16 -11.58
N THR A 94 14.45 -2.31 -11.73
CA THR A 94 15.80 -2.50 -12.29
C THR A 94 15.76 -3.65 -13.28
N PRO A 95 16.80 -3.92 -14.08
CA PRO A 95 16.84 -5.13 -14.90
C PRO A 95 16.73 -6.44 -14.10
N GLU A 96 17.12 -6.44 -12.81
CA GLU A 96 17.07 -7.62 -11.92
C GLU A 96 15.66 -7.87 -11.37
N GLY A 97 14.86 -6.83 -11.16
CA GLY A 97 13.54 -6.95 -10.52
C GLY A 97 13.05 -5.65 -9.90
N MET A 98 12.20 -5.80 -8.88
CA MET A 98 11.50 -4.70 -8.22
C MET A 98 11.98 -4.54 -6.79
N TYR A 99 12.61 -3.40 -6.47
CA TYR A 99 12.85 -2.96 -5.10
C TYR A 99 11.68 -2.11 -4.63
N VAL A 100 11.23 -2.32 -3.39
CA VAL A 100 10.19 -1.53 -2.75
C VAL A 100 10.75 -0.95 -1.47
N GLN A 101 10.54 0.35 -1.23
CA GLN A 101 10.97 1.03 -0.02
C GLN A 101 9.81 1.84 0.59
N ASP A 102 9.49 1.56 1.85
CA ASP A 102 8.58 2.41 2.62
C ASP A 102 9.30 3.68 3.11
N ASN A 103 8.58 4.79 3.07
CA ASN A 103 9.06 6.12 3.44
C ASN A 103 10.39 6.50 2.74
N PRO A 104 10.47 6.42 1.39
CA PRO A 104 11.70 6.74 0.69
C PRO A 104 12.08 8.22 0.89
N LYS A 105 13.35 8.53 0.67
CA LYS A 105 13.83 9.92 0.69
C LYS A 105 13.33 10.65 -0.55
N LEU A 106 13.05 11.94 -0.39
CA LEU A 106 12.88 12.84 -1.53
C LEU A 106 14.18 13.59 -1.80
N LYS A 107 14.54 13.74 -3.07
CA LYS A 107 15.59 14.63 -3.55
C LYS A 107 15.00 15.49 -4.66
N ASP A 108 15.08 16.81 -4.52
CA ASP A 108 14.52 17.77 -5.47
C ASP A 108 13.03 17.51 -5.78
N GLY A 109 12.28 17.09 -4.76
CA GLY A 109 10.85 16.81 -4.87
C GLY A 109 10.50 15.45 -5.51
N ARG A 110 11.47 14.60 -5.80
CA ARG A 110 11.28 13.27 -6.41
C ARG A 110 11.76 12.15 -5.50
N VAL A 111 11.18 10.96 -5.62
CA VAL A 111 11.65 9.77 -4.88
C VAL A 111 13.08 9.44 -5.32
N SER A 112 13.98 9.38 -4.34
CA SER A 112 15.38 9.07 -4.55
C SER A 112 15.69 7.69 -4.01
N MET A 113 15.92 6.75 -4.92
CA MET A 113 16.25 5.35 -4.63
C MET A 113 17.51 4.98 -5.41
N ASP A 114 18.52 4.48 -4.69
CA ASP A 114 19.80 4.04 -5.27
C ASP A 114 19.91 2.53 -5.16
N GLU A 115 20.03 1.84 -6.29
CA GLU A 115 20.02 0.38 -6.36
C GLU A 115 21.11 -0.25 -5.48
N LYS A 116 22.35 0.26 -5.55
CA LYS A 116 23.48 -0.27 -4.78
C LYS A 116 23.22 -0.16 -3.28
N THR A 117 22.71 0.98 -2.83
CA THR A 117 22.34 1.22 -1.43
C THR A 117 21.21 0.30 -0.97
N LEU A 118 20.18 0.10 -1.81
CA LEU A 118 19.07 -0.80 -1.49
C LEU A 118 19.54 -2.25 -1.39
N LYS A 119 20.29 -2.72 -2.40
CA LYS A 119 20.86 -4.07 -2.46
C LYS A 119 21.72 -4.39 -1.25
N ASN A 120 22.60 -3.47 -0.83
CA ASN A 120 23.47 -3.65 0.33
C ASN A 120 22.72 -3.73 1.67
N ARG A 121 21.46 -3.28 1.74
CA ARG A 121 20.63 -3.34 2.96
C ARG A 121 19.77 -4.60 3.04
N LEU A 122 19.65 -5.36 1.96
CA LEU A 122 18.95 -6.64 1.94
C LEU A 122 19.81 -7.70 2.62
N SER A 123 19.21 -8.53 3.47
CA SER A 123 19.96 -9.50 4.27
C SER A 123 19.26 -10.85 4.44
N LYS A 124 17.94 -10.93 4.21
CA LYS A 124 17.16 -12.14 4.46
C LYS A 124 16.29 -12.46 3.26
N ASP A 125 16.34 -13.69 2.75
CA ASP A 125 15.37 -14.19 1.78
C ASP A 125 14.28 -14.99 2.49
N GLU A 126 13.03 -14.66 2.22
CA GLU A 126 11.86 -15.43 2.66
C GLU A 126 10.99 -15.69 1.41
N ASN A 127 10.91 -16.94 0.98
CA ASN A 127 10.09 -17.39 -0.16
C ASN A 127 10.43 -16.68 -1.50
N GLY A 128 11.69 -16.32 -1.74
CA GLY A 128 12.13 -15.60 -2.94
C GLY A 128 11.77 -14.12 -2.94
N ILE A 129 11.59 -13.55 -1.74
CA ILE A 129 11.52 -12.12 -1.50
C ILE A 129 12.63 -11.79 -0.50
N SER A 130 13.51 -10.89 -0.90
CA SER A 130 14.59 -10.41 -0.04
C SER A 130 14.14 -9.21 0.77
N TYR A 131 14.48 -9.16 2.06
CA TYR A 131 14.12 -8.11 3.01
C TYR A 131 15.36 -7.49 3.65
N SER A 132 15.28 -6.20 3.96
CA SER A 132 16.15 -5.58 4.94
C SER A 132 15.78 -6.02 6.37
N LYS A 133 16.71 -5.84 7.32
CA LYS A 133 16.50 -6.18 8.74
C LYS A 133 15.24 -5.54 9.35
N ASP A 134 14.95 -4.30 8.96
CA ASP A 134 13.77 -3.53 9.40
C ASP A 134 12.52 -3.76 8.52
N LYS A 135 12.62 -4.64 7.51
CA LYS A 135 11.58 -4.94 6.49
C LYS A 135 11.07 -3.75 5.69
N ASN A 136 11.68 -2.56 5.83
CA ASN A 136 11.31 -1.35 5.09
C ASN A 136 11.77 -1.38 3.63
N ILE A 137 12.78 -2.19 3.31
CA ILE A 137 13.24 -2.44 1.94
C ILE A 137 12.98 -3.89 1.61
N ARG A 138 12.43 -4.12 0.42
CA ARG A 138 12.03 -5.43 -0.07
C ARG A 138 12.43 -5.55 -1.53
N PHE A 139 12.74 -6.76 -1.98
CA PHE A 139 13.06 -7.04 -3.37
C PHE A 139 12.46 -8.35 -3.81
N THR A 140 11.96 -8.39 -5.05
CA THR A 140 11.61 -9.63 -5.72
C THR A 140 12.05 -9.58 -7.19
N PRO A 141 12.59 -10.68 -7.74
CA PRO A 141 12.88 -10.77 -9.16
C PRO A 141 11.59 -10.74 -9.99
N TYR A 142 11.71 -10.44 -11.28
CA TYR A 142 10.59 -10.57 -12.21
C TYR A 142 10.08 -12.02 -12.32
N GLY A 143 8.92 -12.19 -12.96
CA GLY A 143 8.23 -13.47 -13.11
C GLY A 143 6.96 -13.60 -12.25
N PHE A 144 6.62 -12.56 -11.49
CA PHE A 144 5.30 -12.46 -10.87
C PHE A 144 4.24 -12.06 -11.90
N LYS A 145 3.01 -12.52 -11.68
CA LYS A 145 1.85 -12.20 -12.55
C LYS A 145 1.52 -10.71 -12.45
N THR A 146 1.22 -10.08 -13.57
CA THR A 146 0.69 -8.71 -13.62
C THR A 146 -0.75 -8.76 -14.14
N GLU A 147 -1.41 -7.60 -14.16
CA GLU A 147 -2.73 -7.43 -14.72
C GLU A 147 -3.83 -8.20 -13.95
N LYS A 148 -4.81 -8.73 -14.68
CA LYS A 148 -6.01 -9.37 -14.14
C LYS A 148 -5.69 -10.72 -13.52
N GLN A 149 -6.09 -10.91 -12.28
CA GLN A 149 -5.88 -12.16 -11.54
C GLN A 149 -7.00 -12.44 -10.55
N THR A 150 -7.23 -13.70 -10.19
CA THR A 150 -8.18 -14.06 -9.13
C THR A 150 -7.70 -13.58 -7.77
N SER A 151 -8.58 -13.50 -6.77
CA SER A 151 -8.18 -13.14 -5.39
C SER A 151 -7.11 -14.09 -4.85
N LEU A 152 -7.21 -15.39 -5.13
CA LEU A 152 -6.21 -16.39 -4.71
C LEU A 152 -4.86 -16.20 -5.41
N GLU A 153 -4.86 -15.91 -6.71
CA GLU A 153 -3.62 -15.58 -7.42
C GLU A 153 -3.01 -14.29 -6.89
N LEU A 154 -3.85 -13.28 -6.61
CA LEU A 154 -3.42 -11.99 -6.04
C LEU A 154 -2.75 -12.19 -4.68
N SER A 155 -3.32 -13.00 -3.77
CA SER A 155 -2.75 -13.23 -2.44
C SER A 155 -1.38 -13.93 -2.47
N ASN A 156 -1.12 -14.72 -3.51
CA ASN A 156 0.12 -15.49 -3.67
C ASN A 156 1.12 -14.79 -4.61
N ASN A 157 0.80 -13.60 -5.08
CA ASN A 157 1.62 -12.86 -6.04
C ASN A 157 2.85 -12.26 -5.36
N LYS A 158 4.06 -12.72 -5.71
CA LYS A 158 5.31 -12.24 -5.09
C LYS A 158 5.55 -10.74 -5.26
N GLY A 159 5.18 -10.18 -6.41
CA GLY A 159 5.21 -8.74 -6.65
C GLY A 159 4.32 -7.99 -5.67
N LEU A 160 3.10 -8.48 -5.47
CA LEU A 160 2.19 -7.89 -4.47
C LEU A 160 2.71 -8.04 -3.05
N ILE A 161 3.13 -9.25 -2.64
CA ILE A 161 3.66 -9.52 -1.29
C ILE A 161 4.85 -8.59 -0.98
N THR A 162 5.69 -8.34 -1.98
CA THR A 162 6.81 -7.38 -1.89
C THR A 162 6.30 -5.95 -1.74
N LEU A 163 5.27 -5.56 -2.50
CA LEU A 163 4.68 -4.22 -2.44
C LEU A 163 4.09 -3.89 -1.06
N VAL A 164 3.32 -4.83 -0.50
CA VAL A 164 2.54 -4.62 0.72
C VAL A 164 3.16 -5.23 1.98
N ASN A 165 4.44 -5.60 1.92
CA ASN A 165 5.22 -6.07 3.04
C ASN A 165 4.62 -7.31 3.74
N GLY A 166 4.52 -8.40 2.99
CA GLY A 166 4.21 -9.72 3.55
C GLY A 166 2.87 -10.31 3.12
N GLU A 167 2.74 -11.62 3.34
CA GLU A 167 1.61 -12.43 2.88
C GLU A 167 0.29 -12.02 3.51
N GLU A 168 0.30 -11.60 4.78
CA GLU A 168 -0.92 -11.16 5.49
C GLU A 168 -1.56 -9.95 4.81
N ASN A 169 -0.77 -8.95 4.45
CA ASN A 169 -1.27 -7.77 3.74
C ASN A 169 -1.72 -8.13 2.31
N ALA A 170 -1.00 -9.02 1.63
CA ALA A 170 -1.44 -9.50 0.31
C ALA A 170 -2.79 -10.24 0.38
N GLN A 171 -3.01 -11.04 1.43
CA GLN A 171 -4.30 -11.67 1.72
C GLN A 171 -5.40 -10.64 2.03
N ASN A 172 -5.10 -9.58 2.77
CA ASN A 172 -6.07 -8.52 3.05
C ASN A 172 -6.50 -7.79 1.76
N LEU A 173 -5.58 -7.51 0.82
CA LEU A 173 -5.95 -6.98 -0.50
C LEU A 173 -6.73 -7.98 -1.35
N ALA A 174 -6.36 -9.26 -1.30
CA ALA A 174 -7.13 -10.31 -1.98
C ALA A 174 -8.57 -10.36 -1.49
N LYS A 175 -8.81 -10.35 -0.18
CA LYS A 175 -10.15 -10.27 0.40
C LYS A 175 -10.85 -8.96 0.04
N SER A 176 -10.13 -7.84 0.08
CA SER A 176 -10.65 -6.54 -0.37
C SER A 176 -11.19 -6.62 -1.81
N SER A 177 -10.54 -7.38 -2.68
CA SER A 177 -10.97 -7.55 -4.07
C SER A 177 -12.28 -8.33 -4.22
N GLU A 178 -12.68 -9.14 -3.23
CA GLU A 178 -13.94 -9.91 -3.26
C GLU A 178 -15.18 -9.03 -3.10
N HIS A 179 -15.01 -7.76 -2.68
CA HIS A 179 -16.09 -6.78 -2.64
C HIS A 179 -16.41 -6.16 -4.02
N TYR A 180 -15.71 -6.58 -5.07
CA TYR A 180 -15.81 -6.06 -6.43
C TYR A 180 -16.31 -7.15 -7.38
N LYS A 181 -17.00 -6.74 -8.46
CA LYS A 181 -17.56 -7.68 -9.44
C LYS A 181 -16.51 -8.21 -10.40
N ILE A 182 -15.50 -7.39 -10.69
CA ILE A 182 -14.43 -7.71 -11.65
C ILE A 182 -13.18 -8.10 -10.87
N LYS A 183 -12.51 -9.14 -11.38
CA LYS A 183 -11.22 -9.61 -10.86
C LYS A 183 -10.22 -8.45 -10.69
N PRO A 184 -9.46 -8.40 -9.59
CA PRO A 184 -8.50 -7.35 -9.34
C PRO A 184 -7.42 -7.26 -10.43
N TYR A 185 -6.84 -6.07 -10.56
CA TYR A 185 -5.75 -5.80 -11.49
C TYR A 185 -4.51 -5.31 -10.74
N PHE A 186 -3.33 -5.85 -11.08
CA PHE A 186 -2.05 -5.39 -10.56
C PHE A 186 -1.23 -4.73 -11.67
N TRP A 187 -1.18 -3.40 -11.67
CA TRP A 187 -0.32 -2.64 -12.58
C TRP A 187 1.11 -2.66 -12.05
N ALA A 188 2.01 -3.30 -12.79
CA ALA A 188 3.42 -3.37 -12.45
C ALA A 188 4.23 -3.55 -13.73
N LEU A 189 5.45 -3.03 -13.74
CA LEU A 189 6.37 -3.28 -14.87
C LEU A 189 6.86 -4.73 -14.82
N THR A 190 6.78 -5.42 -15.96
CA THR A 190 7.17 -6.83 -16.09
C THR A 190 8.66 -7.03 -16.36
N LYS A 191 9.32 -6.02 -16.95
CA LYS A 191 10.76 -5.91 -17.16
C LYS A 191 11.12 -4.47 -17.54
N VAL A 192 12.30 -4.00 -17.16
CA VAL A 192 12.86 -2.72 -17.62
C VAL A 192 14.31 -2.90 -18.08
N GLU A 193 14.75 -2.13 -19.06
CA GLU A 193 16.13 -2.13 -19.56
C GLU A 193 17.06 -1.23 -18.74
N SER A 194 16.49 -0.22 -18.08
CA SER A 194 17.19 0.74 -17.23
C SER A 194 16.36 1.03 -15.96
N PRO A 195 16.98 1.46 -14.86
CA PRO A 195 16.26 1.71 -13.61
C PRO A 195 15.12 2.73 -13.76
N GLN A 196 13.96 2.43 -13.18
CA GLN A 196 12.77 3.28 -13.22
C GLN A 196 12.13 3.41 -11.84
N THR A 197 12.05 4.64 -11.35
CA THR A 197 11.34 4.95 -10.09
C THR A 197 9.85 5.10 -10.32
N ARG A 198 9.04 4.53 -9.42
CA ARG A 198 7.58 4.59 -9.37
C ARG A 198 7.12 4.74 -7.92
N VAL A 199 5.84 5.02 -7.74
CA VAL A 199 5.19 5.09 -6.43
C VAL A 199 3.93 4.24 -6.42
N ALA A 200 3.68 3.64 -5.26
CA ALA A 200 2.60 2.68 -5.12
C ALA A 200 1.25 3.34 -4.81
N GLY A 201 0.15 2.69 -5.18
CA GLY A 201 -1.19 3.17 -4.87
C GLY A 201 -2.28 2.11 -4.97
N LEU A 202 -3.47 2.48 -4.54
CA LEU A 202 -4.70 1.70 -4.68
C LEU A 202 -5.76 2.55 -5.35
N CYS A 203 -6.60 1.94 -6.16
CA CYS A 203 -7.81 2.59 -6.67
C CYS A 203 -8.92 1.57 -6.78
N SER A 204 -10.14 2.06 -6.97
CA SER A 204 -11.16 1.28 -7.63
C SER A 204 -11.34 1.83 -9.04
N CYS A 205 -11.09 0.98 -10.02
CA CYS A 205 -11.16 1.29 -11.44
C CYS A 205 -12.45 0.69 -12.04
N ASP A 206 -12.67 0.92 -13.34
CA ASP A 206 -13.88 0.52 -14.07
C ASP A 206 -15.16 0.99 -13.37
N PHE A 207 -15.27 2.29 -13.13
CA PHE A 207 -16.44 2.89 -12.48
C PHE A 207 -16.76 2.32 -11.09
N GLY A 208 -15.74 1.78 -10.40
CA GLY A 208 -15.89 1.26 -9.04
C GLY A 208 -16.11 -0.26 -8.96
N ASP A 209 -16.01 -0.99 -10.07
CA ASP A 209 -16.31 -2.43 -10.14
C ASP A 209 -15.08 -3.34 -10.03
N ARG A 210 -13.88 -2.78 -9.92
CA ARG A 210 -12.61 -3.52 -9.77
C ARG A 210 -11.70 -2.90 -8.72
N LEU A 211 -11.02 -3.72 -7.92
CA LEU A 211 -9.87 -3.29 -7.11
C LEU A 211 -8.63 -3.23 -7.99
N GLY A 212 -7.96 -2.09 -7.98
CA GLY A 212 -6.71 -1.85 -8.65
C GLY A 212 -5.56 -1.66 -7.68
N VAL A 213 -4.46 -2.37 -7.89
CA VAL A 213 -3.19 -2.20 -7.15
C VAL A 213 -2.15 -1.64 -8.11
N ASP A 214 -1.66 -0.46 -7.80
CA ASP A 214 -0.70 0.29 -8.62
C ASP A 214 0.72 0.15 -8.08
N ALA A 215 1.60 -0.36 -8.92
CA ALA A 215 3.04 -0.34 -8.74
C ALA A 215 3.77 0.29 -9.95
N ASP A 216 3.08 0.79 -10.98
CA ASP A 216 3.69 1.41 -12.16
C ASP A 216 3.47 2.92 -12.26
N GLY A 217 2.82 3.50 -11.26
CA GLY A 217 2.41 4.89 -11.25
C GLY A 217 3.55 5.90 -11.04
N CYS A 218 3.54 6.96 -11.85
CA CYS A 218 4.45 8.09 -11.72
C CYS A 218 4.11 9.01 -10.53
N GLU A 219 5.12 9.75 -10.08
CA GLU A 219 5.05 10.66 -8.91
C GLU A 219 4.31 11.98 -9.20
N GLY A 220 4.39 12.48 -10.43
CA GLY A 220 3.98 13.84 -10.80
C GLY A 220 2.48 14.05 -11.05
N PHE A 221 1.64 13.04 -10.88
CA PHE A 221 0.20 13.18 -11.17
C PHE A 221 -0.55 13.90 -10.05
N ASP A 222 -1.15 15.06 -10.35
CA ASP A 222 -1.89 15.90 -9.38
C ASP A 222 -3.32 15.44 -9.06
N VAL A 223 -3.60 14.14 -9.20
CA VAL A 223 -4.94 13.53 -9.01
C VAL A 223 -4.94 12.45 -7.93
N ARG A 224 -3.96 12.48 -7.03
CA ARG A 224 -3.74 11.44 -6.02
C ARG A 224 -4.13 11.93 -4.63
N CYS A 225 -4.75 11.05 -3.84
CA CYS A 225 -5.10 11.31 -2.45
C CYS A 225 -4.33 10.38 -1.51
N SER A 226 -4.35 10.65 -0.22
CA SER A 226 -3.87 9.72 0.81
C SER A 226 -4.56 9.97 2.15
N PHE A 227 -4.22 9.16 3.15
CA PHE A 227 -4.73 9.23 4.51
C PHE A 227 -3.59 9.27 5.53
N GLY A 228 -3.89 9.85 6.69
CA GLY A 228 -2.94 9.95 7.79
C GLY A 228 -2.94 8.68 8.61
N VAL A 229 -1.78 8.21 9.05
CA VAL A 229 -1.61 7.16 10.05
C VAL A 229 -0.78 7.67 11.24
N SER A 230 -1.15 7.28 12.45
CA SER A 230 -0.49 7.70 13.68
C SER A 230 0.97 7.22 13.70
N ARG A 231 1.89 8.12 14.05
CA ARG A 231 3.33 7.81 14.21
C ARG A 231 3.60 6.88 15.39
N ASN A 232 2.67 6.82 16.34
CA ASN A 232 2.78 6.01 17.55
C ASN A 232 2.10 4.64 17.40
N ALA A 233 1.51 4.35 16.24
CA ALA A 233 0.96 3.03 15.97
C ALA A 233 2.08 1.99 16.08
N ARG A 234 1.98 1.10 17.07
CA ARG A 234 2.91 -0.02 17.19
C ARG A 234 2.63 -0.95 16.02
N SER A 235 3.60 -1.15 15.12
CA SER A 235 3.52 -2.27 14.20
C SER A 235 3.45 -3.55 15.04
N ALA A 236 2.33 -4.26 15.01
CA ALA A 236 2.13 -5.50 15.75
C ALA A 236 3.01 -6.67 15.24
N ALA A 237 4.07 -6.40 14.47
CA ALA A 237 4.91 -7.38 13.81
C ALA A 237 6.10 -7.87 14.66
N SER A 238 6.10 -7.68 15.99
CA SER A 238 7.19 -8.14 16.87
C SER A 238 6.74 -9.00 18.06
N LYS A 239 5.60 -9.69 17.97
CA LYS A 239 5.28 -10.78 18.89
C LYS A 239 4.91 -12.05 18.11
N LYS A 240 5.93 -12.79 17.69
CA LYS A 240 5.96 -14.25 17.63
C LYS A 240 7.41 -14.70 17.58
#